data_AF-A4N439-F1
#
_entry.id   AF-A4N439-F1
#
_cell.length_a   1.000
_cell.length_b   1.000
_cell.length_c   1.000
_cell.angle_alpha   90.00
_cell.angle_beta   90.00
_cell.angle_gamma   90.00
#
_symmetry.space_group_name_H-M   'P 1'
#
loop_
_entity.id
_entity.type
_entity.pdbx_description
1 polymer ?
#
loop_
_entity_poly.entity_id
_entity_poly.type
_entity_poly.pdbx_seq_one_letter_code
_entity_poly.pdbx_strand_id
1 'polypeptide(L)'
;MTEQTFILGKDAALEDSIAKFQQKLTALGFNIEEASWLNPVPNVWSVHIRDKDCPQCFSNGKGASKKAALASALGEYFERLSTNYFFADFYLGQEIANGDFVHYPNEKWFPIEDDALLPNGILDDYLLDYFDPNAELTPELLVDLQSGNYDRGIVAMPYVRQSDEQTVYIPQSIIANLYVSNGMSAGNTKFEARVQGLSEVLSVM
;
A
#
# COMPACT_ATOMS: atom_id res chain seq x y z
N MET A 1 16.53 -30.63 11.68
CA MET A 1 16.30 -29.19 11.94
C MET A 1 16.25 -28.51 10.60
N THR A 2 15.18 -27.77 10.31
CA THR A 2 15.12 -26.88 9.16
C THR A 2 16.19 -25.79 9.32
N GLU A 3 16.85 -25.45 8.23
CA GLU A 3 17.84 -24.38 8.18
C GLU A 3 17.18 -23.04 8.56
N GLN A 4 17.86 -22.20 9.35
CA GLN A 4 17.40 -20.86 9.71
C GLN A 4 18.47 -19.82 9.40
N THR A 5 18.12 -18.87 8.54
CA THR A 5 19.01 -17.80 8.07
C THR A 5 18.49 -16.45 8.58
N PHE A 6 19.26 -15.79 9.44
CA PHE A 6 18.97 -14.44 9.91
C PHE A 6 19.83 -13.41 9.17
N ILE A 7 19.21 -12.32 8.72
CA ILE A 7 19.90 -11.20 8.08
C ILE A 7 19.69 -9.92 8.90
N LEU A 8 20.60 -8.96 8.75
CA LEU A 8 20.53 -7.69 9.48
C LEU A 8 19.23 -6.94 9.19
N GLY A 9 18.63 -6.38 10.25
CA GLY A 9 17.41 -5.57 10.15
C GLY A 9 16.11 -6.36 9.96
N LYS A 10 16.13 -7.69 10.08
CA LYS A 10 14.92 -8.53 10.04
C LYS A 10 14.70 -9.23 11.38
N ASP A 11 13.45 -9.28 11.80
CA ASP A 11 13.00 -9.83 13.08
C ASP A 11 12.64 -11.33 13.01
N ALA A 12 12.80 -11.97 11.84
CA ALA A 12 12.57 -13.40 11.63
C ALA A 12 13.58 -14.01 10.65
N ALA A 13 13.72 -15.33 10.70
CA ALA A 13 14.52 -16.07 9.73
C ALA A 13 13.85 -16.04 8.35
N LEU A 14 14.65 -16.04 7.28
CA LEU A 14 14.15 -15.98 5.90
C LEU A 14 13.18 -17.13 5.58
N GLU A 15 13.50 -18.33 6.04
CA GLU A 15 12.69 -19.54 5.83
C GLU A 15 11.32 -19.42 6.49
N ASP A 16 11.27 -18.84 7.70
CA ASP A 16 10.03 -18.61 8.44
C ASP A 16 9.17 -17.55 7.74
N SER A 17 9.77 -16.45 7.27
CA SER A 17 9.08 -15.42 6.50
C SER A 17 8.49 -15.98 5.21
N ILE A 18 9.28 -16.71 4.41
CA ILE A 18 8.84 -17.30 3.14
C ILE A 18 7.67 -18.25 3.38
N ALA A 19 7.82 -19.20 4.30
CA ALA A 19 6.77 -20.19 4.59
C ALA A 19 5.48 -19.51 5.07
N LYS A 20 5.59 -18.54 5.99
CA LYS A 20 4.45 -17.79 6.52
C LYS A 20 3.74 -16.98 5.44
N PHE A 21 4.48 -16.30 4.58
CA PHE A 21 3.91 -15.49 3.50
C PHE A 21 3.23 -16.36 2.44
N GLN A 22 3.89 -17.42 1.97
CA GLN A 22 3.29 -18.35 1.02
C GLN A 22 2.01 -18.98 1.57
N GLN A 23 2.05 -19.49 2.81
CA GLN A 23 0.89 -20.08 3.45
C GLN A 23 -0.29 -19.08 3.54
N LYS A 24 -0.01 -17.83 3.93
CA LYS A 24 -1.05 -16.80 4.02
C LYS A 24 -1.63 -16.44 2.65
N LEU A 25 -0.81 -16.29 1.62
CA LEU A 25 -1.29 -16.01 0.25
C LEU A 25 -2.21 -17.13 -0.23
N THR A 26 -1.79 -18.39 -0.08
CA THR A 26 -2.63 -19.54 -0.43
C THR A 26 -3.93 -19.58 0.38
N ALA A 27 -3.87 -19.29 1.69
CA ALA A 27 -5.07 -19.25 2.54
C ALA A 27 -6.05 -18.13 2.15
N LEU A 28 -5.55 -17.03 1.57
CA LEU A 28 -6.35 -15.94 1.01
C LEU A 28 -6.84 -16.22 -0.42
N GLY A 29 -6.44 -17.34 -1.02
CA GLY A 29 -6.85 -17.75 -2.37
C GLY A 29 -5.93 -17.27 -3.50
N PHE A 30 -4.79 -16.65 -3.21
CA PHE A 30 -3.82 -16.21 -4.23
C PHE A 30 -2.92 -17.37 -4.69
N ASN A 31 -2.75 -17.49 -6.01
CA ASN A 31 -1.98 -18.56 -6.63
C ASN A 31 -0.67 -18.01 -7.23
N ILE A 32 0.29 -17.74 -6.35
CA ILE A 32 1.53 -17.05 -6.73
C ILE A 32 2.54 -18.02 -7.37
N GLU A 33 3.12 -17.61 -8.49
CA GLU A 33 4.25 -18.30 -9.13
C GLU A 33 5.52 -17.44 -9.19
N GLU A 34 6.66 -18.12 -9.08
CA GLU A 34 7.98 -17.54 -9.33
C GLU A 34 8.27 -17.61 -10.85
N ALA A 35 8.05 -16.50 -11.54
CA ALA A 35 8.05 -16.45 -13.00
C ALA A 35 9.47 -16.35 -13.61
N SER A 36 10.39 -15.61 -12.97
CA SER A 36 11.78 -15.54 -13.42
C SER A 36 12.76 -15.24 -12.30
N TRP A 37 13.98 -15.78 -12.42
CA TRP A 37 15.06 -15.64 -11.45
C TRP A 37 16.32 -15.13 -12.12
N LEU A 38 17.00 -14.18 -11.47
CA LEU A 38 18.29 -13.67 -11.92
C LEU A 38 19.32 -13.71 -10.78
N ASN A 39 20.57 -13.97 -11.16
CA ASN A 39 21.75 -13.88 -10.30
C ASN A 39 22.91 -13.35 -11.14
N PRO A 40 22.92 -12.04 -11.49
CA PRO A 40 23.87 -11.49 -12.45
C PRO A 40 25.32 -11.50 -11.96
N VAL A 41 25.53 -11.38 -10.64
CA VAL A 41 26.86 -11.38 -10.00
C VAL A 41 26.76 -11.98 -8.59
N PRO A 42 27.88 -12.42 -7.97
CA PRO A 42 27.85 -12.98 -6.62
C PRO A 42 27.14 -12.06 -5.62
N ASN A 43 26.28 -12.66 -4.79
CA ASN A 43 25.50 -11.99 -3.75
C ASN A 43 24.48 -10.95 -4.27
N VAL A 44 24.03 -11.05 -5.52
CA VAL A 44 22.97 -10.20 -6.07
C VAL A 44 21.93 -11.08 -6.73
N TRP A 45 20.77 -11.20 -6.11
CA TRP A 45 19.64 -12.01 -6.59
C TRP A 45 18.41 -11.14 -6.80
N SER A 46 17.64 -11.48 -7.83
CA SER A 46 16.27 -10.99 -7.97
C SER A 46 15.32 -12.08 -8.46
N VAL A 47 14.04 -11.89 -8.15
CA VAL A 47 12.94 -12.75 -8.59
C VAL A 47 11.73 -11.92 -8.97
N HIS A 48 11.07 -12.30 -10.05
CA HIS A 48 9.75 -11.80 -10.42
C HIS A 48 8.70 -12.83 -10.00
N ILE A 49 7.70 -12.41 -9.22
CA ILE A 49 6.56 -13.25 -8.83
C ILE A 49 5.25 -12.61 -9.28
N ARG A 50 4.25 -13.42 -9.60
CA ARG A 50 2.92 -12.94 -10.02
C ARG A 50 1.82 -13.92 -9.63
N ASP A 51 0.59 -13.44 -9.60
CA ASP A 51 -0.58 -14.34 -9.55
C ASP A 51 -0.80 -15.01 -10.91
N LYS A 52 -1.06 -16.32 -10.90
CA LYS A 52 -1.46 -17.06 -12.11
C LYS A 52 -2.84 -16.66 -12.61
N ASP A 53 -3.74 -16.33 -11.69
CA ASP A 53 -5.14 -16.04 -12.00
C ASP A 53 -5.34 -14.56 -12.37
N CYS A 54 -4.41 -13.68 -11.99
CA CYS A 54 -4.35 -12.28 -12.40
C CYS A 54 -2.90 -11.81 -12.61
N PRO A 55 -2.31 -12.04 -13.81
CA PRO A 55 -0.89 -11.74 -14.07
C PRO A 55 -0.47 -10.27 -13.93
N GLN A 56 -1.43 -9.34 -13.91
CA GLN A 56 -1.22 -7.92 -13.62
C GLN A 56 -0.83 -7.67 -12.15
N CYS A 57 -1.17 -8.59 -11.24
CA CYS A 57 -0.78 -8.54 -9.84
C CYS A 57 0.57 -9.24 -9.65
N PHE A 58 1.66 -8.47 -9.70
CA PHE A 58 3.04 -8.97 -9.59
C PHE A 58 3.91 -8.10 -8.71
N SER A 59 4.99 -8.67 -8.17
CA SER A 59 6.00 -7.95 -7.42
C SER A 59 7.40 -8.46 -7.77
N ASN A 60 8.42 -7.68 -7.39
CA ASN A 60 9.81 -8.06 -7.62
C ASN A 60 10.56 -8.11 -6.28
N GLY A 61 11.34 -9.16 -6.11
CA GLY A 61 12.22 -9.33 -4.97
C GLY A 61 13.66 -9.05 -5.32
N LYS A 62 14.40 -8.48 -4.37
CA LYS A 62 15.85 -8.29 -4.45
C LYS A 62 16.51 -8.72 -3.15
N GLY A 63 17.71 -9.30 -3.22
CA GLY A 63 18.41 -9.71 -2.01
C GLY A 63 19.82 -10.26 -2.26
N ALA A 64 20.58 -10.39 -1.18
CA ALA A 64 21.95 -10.92 -1.23
C ALA A 64 22.03 -12.45 -1.43
N SER A 65 20.89 -13.13 -1.32
CA SER A 65 20.76 -14.57 -1.52
C SER A 65 19.42 -14.88 -2.18
N LYS A 66 19.28 -16.09 -2.74
CA LYS A 66 18.02 -16.54 -3.35
C LYS A 66 16.84 -16.43 -2.38
N LYS A 67 16.99 -16.92 -1.14
CA LYS A 67 15.94 -16.83 -0.09
C LYS A 67 15.61 -15.37 0.26
N ALA A 68 16.62 -14.50 0.36
CA ALA A 68 16.38 -13.09 0.67
C ALA A 68 15.57 -12.39 -0.43
N ALA A 69 15.88 -12.67 -1.71
CA ALA A 69 15.10 -12.15 -2.83
C ALA A 69 13.65 -12.67 -2.81
N LEU A 70 13.41 -13.96 -2.54
CA LEU A 70 12.05 -14.49 -2.43
C LEU A 70 11.25 -13.86 -1.28
N ALA A 71 11.86 -13.77 -0.10
CA ALA A 71 11.23 -13.11 1.06
C ALA A 71 10.89 -11.65 0.75
N SER A 72 11.78 -10.94 0.03
CA SER A 72 11.54 -9.57 -0.44
C SER A 72 10.36 -9.49 -1.41
N ALA A 73 10.27 -10.38 -2.40
CA ALA A 73 9.17 -10.36 -3.37
C ALA A 73 7.82 -10.61 -2.71
N LEU A 74 7.75 -11.62 -1.83
CA LEU A 74 6.55 -11.96 -1.08
C LEU A 74 6.14 -10.84 -0.11
N GLY A 75 7.12 -10.20 0.54
CA GLY A 75 6.89 -9.01 1.37
C GLY A 75 6.28 -7.87 0.57
N GLU A 76 6.88 -7.53 -0.59
CA GLU A 76 6.33 -6.51 -1.50
C GLU A 76 4.93 -6.89 -1.99
N TYR A 77 4.66 -8.18 -2.24
CA TYR A 77 3.32 -8.63 -2.61
C TYR A 77 2.28 -8.35 -1.51
N PHE A 78 2.61 -8.66 -0.26
CA PHE A 78 1.74 -8.32 0.89
C PHE A 78 1.58 -6.82 1.08
N GLU A 79 2.64 -6.05 0.88
CA GLU A 79 2.59 -4.59 0.93
C GLU A 79 1.57 -4.05 -0.07
N ARG A 80 1.69 -4.41 -1.36
CA ARG A 80 0.78 -3.93 -2.42
C ARG A 80 -0.64 -4.46 -2.29
N LEU A 81 -0.82 -5.69 -1.82
CA LEU A 81 -2.15 -6.22 -1.49
C LEU A 81 -2.80 -5.42 -0.36
N SER A 82 -2.05 -5.18 0.73
CA SER A 82 -2.59 -4.55 1.94
C SER A 82 -2.93 -3.08 1.73
N THR A 83 -2.36 -2.44 0.71
CA THR A 83 -2.60 -1.04 0.36
C THR A 83 -3.52 -0.87 -0.86
N ASN A 84 -4.09 -1.96 -1.38
CA ASN A 84 -4.87 -2.01 -2.62
C ASN A 84 -4.13 -1.46 -3.85
N TYR A 85 -2.79 -1.39 -3.81
CA TYR A 85 -2.00 -0.66 -4.81
C TYR A 85 -2.00 -1.31 -6.20
N PHE A 86 -2.24 -2.63 -6.29
CA PHE A 86 -2.46 -3.28 -7.60
C PHE A 86 -3.65 -2.70 -8.38
N PHE A 87 -4.58 -2.05 -7.67
CA PHE A 87 -5.83 -1.54 -8.22
C PHE A 87 -5.88 -0.01 -8.29
N ALA A 88 -4.80 0.67 -7.90
CA ALA A 88 -4.75 2.13 -7.74
C ALA A 88 -4.99 2.92 -9.04
N ASP A 89 -4.71 2.31 -10.20
CA ASP A 89 -4.86 2.95 -11.52
C ASP A 89 -6.18 2.57 -12.23
N PHE A 90 -7.09 1.88 -11.53
CA PHE A 90 -8.30 1.35 -12.13
C PHE A 90 -9.57 1.84 -11.42
N TYR A 91 -10.59 2.12 -12.22
CA TYR A 91 -11.97 2.20 -11.76
C TYR A 91 -12.51 0.78 -11.52
N LEU A 92 -13.16 0.56 -10.36
CA LEU A 92 -13.55 -0.78 -9.90
C LEU A 92 -14.99 -1.17 -10.24
N GLY A 93 -15.71 -0.29 -10.94
CA GLY A 93 -17.08 -0.56 -11.38
C GLY A 93 -18.15 -0.14 -10.37
N GLN A 94 -19.38 -0.06 -10.86
CA GLN A 94 -20.52 0.46 -10.10
C GLN A 94 -20.91 -0.41 -8.91
N GLU A 95 -20.68 -1.72 -8.98
CA GLU A 95 -20.98 -2.63 -7.87
C GLU A 95 -20.10 -2.32 -6.65
N ILE A 96 -18.79 -2.16 -6.85
CA ILE A 96 -17.85 -1.79 -5.78
C ILE A 96 -18.10 -0.34 -5.32
N ALA A 97 -18.29 0.59 -6.26
CA ALA A 97 -18.52 2.01 -5.95
C ALA A 97 -19.74 2.25 -5.03
N ASN A 98 -20.76 1.37 -5.11
CA ASN A 98 -21.98 1.42 -4.32
C ASN A 98 -22.04 0.36 -3.20
N GLY A 99 -20.97 -0.39 -2.99
CA GLY A 99 -20.87 -1.39 -1.92
C GLY A 99 -20.69 -0.77 -0.53
N ASP A 100 -20.70 -1.60 0.51
CA ASP A 100 -20.55 -1.15 1.90
C ASP A 100 -19.28 -0.32 2.12
N PHE A 101 -18.18 -0.70 1.45
CA PHE A 101 -16.91 0.05 1.39
C PHE A 101 -16.24 -0.18 0.03
N VAL A 102 -15.37 0.75 -0.39
CA VAL A 102 -14.57 0.67 -1.62
C VAL A 102 -13.13 0.23 -1.33
N HIS A 103 -12.49 0.85 -0.35
CA HIS A 103 -11.07 0.65 -0.01
C HIS A 103 -10.92 -0.19 1.26
N TYR A 104 -11.53 0.24 2.37
CA TYR A 104 -11.46 -0.48 3.64
C TYR A 104 -12.74 -0.28 4.47
N PRO A 105 -13.12 -1.24 5.33
CA PRO A 105 -14.30 -1.09 6.20
C PRO A 105 -14.25 0.10 7.17
N ASN A 106 -13.07 0.65 7.45
CA ASN A 106 -12.87 1.82 8.32
C ASN A 106 -12.63 3.13 7.53
N GLU A 107 -12.84 3.13 6.21
CA GLU A 107 -12.88 4.35 5.43
C GLU A 107 -14.04 5.25 5.87
N LYS A 108 -13.92 6.54 5.56
CA LYS A 108 -14.99 7.49 5.82
C LYS A 108 -15.32 8.27 4.56
N TRP A 109 -16.61 8.34 4.28
CA TRP A 109 -17.18 9.14 3.19
C TRP A 109 -17.64 10.49 3.73
N PHE A 110 -17.25 11.55 3.04
CA PHE A 110 -17.61 12.93 3.34
C PHE A 110 -18.47 13.44 2.18
N PRO A 111 -19.79 13.64 2.40
CA PRO A 111 -20.69 14.14 1.37
C PRO A 111 -20.24 15.51 0.84
N ILE A 112 -20.46 15.74 -0.46
CA ILE A 112 -20.24 17.03 -1.09
C ILE A 112 -21.55 17.80 -1.00
N GLU A 113 -21.62 18.80 -0.12
CA GLU A 113 -22.80 19.65 0.08
C GLU A 113 -22.73 20.96 -0.73
N ASP A 114 -21.52 21.39 -1.08
CA ASP A 114 -21.22 22.59 -1.88
C ASP A 114 -20.03 22.28 -2.80
N ASP A 115 -20.22 22.44 -4.11
CA ASP A 115 -19.21 22.14 -5.13
C ASP A 115 -17.97 23.05 -5.07
N ALA A 116 -18.03 24.14 -4.30
CA ALA A 116 -16.92 25.08 -4.11
C ALA A 116 -16.23 24.96 -2.74
N LEU A 117 -16.78 24.20 -1.78
CA LEU A 117 -16.25 24.12 -0.42
C LEU A 117 -15.92 22.69 -0.02
N LEU A 118 -14.71 22.48 0.48
CA LEU A 118 -14.30 21.20 1.03
C LEU A 118 -15.13 20.84 2.29
N PRO A 119 -15.51 19.56 2.47
CA PRO A 119 -16.23 19.14 3.66
C PRO A 119 -15.35 19.24 4.91
N ASN A 120 -15.97 19.56 6.05
CA ASN A 120 -15.25 19.58 7.33
C ASN A 120 -14.82 18.16 7.75
N GLY A 121 -13.60 18.06 8.31
CA GLY A 121 -13.09 16.83 8.93
C GLY A 121 -12.30 15.91 8.02
N ILE A 122 -12.06 16.30 6.76
CA ILE A 122 -10.92 15.80 5.99
C ILE A 122 -9.71 16.72 6.23
N LEU A 123 -8.53 16.12 6.21
CA LEU A 123 -7.26 16.79 6.48
C LEU A 123 -7.22 17.46 7.87
N ASP A 124 -6.06 18.03 8.21
CA ASP A 124 -5.92 18.96 9.33
C ASP A 124 -5.45 20.32 8.79
N ASP A 125 -5.43 21.35 9.64
CA ASP A 125 -5.06 22.72 9.23
C ASP A 125 -3.69 22.77 8.53
N TYR A 126 -2.74 21.96 9.00
CA TYR A 126 -1.40 21.91 8.40
C TYR A 126 -1.42 21.32 6.99
N LEU A 127 -2.14 20.20 6.80
CA LEU A 127 -2.26 19.56 5.50
C LEU A 127 -3.08 20.41 4.52
N LEU A 128 -4.10 21.12 4.99
CA LEU A 128 -4.85 22.08 4.18
C LEU A 128 -3.94 23.22 3.70
N ASP A 129 -3.19 23.86 4.60
CA ASP A 129 -2.23 24.89 4.24
C ASP A 129 -1.15 24.39 3.26
N TYR A 130 -0.78 23.11 3.37
CA TYR A 130 0.22 22.49 2.50
C TYR A 130 -0.31 22.15 1.10
N PHE A 131 -1.49 21.52 1.00
CA PHE A 131 -2.04 21.08 -0.27
C PHE A 131 -2.86 22.15 -1.00
N ASP A 132 -3.44 23.09 -0.26
CA ASP A 132 -4.32 24.12 -0.79
C ASP A 132 -3.97 25.54 -0.31
N PRO A 133 -2.72 26.00 -0.51
CA PRO A 133 -2.26 27.31 0.00
C PRO A 133 -3.00 28.51 -0.61
N ASN A 134 -3.65 28.32 -1.77
CA ASN A 134 -4.38 29.36 -2.49
C ASN A 134 -5.91 29.23 -2.38
N ALA A 135 -6.42 28.24 -1.64
CA ALA A 135 -7.85 27.94 -1.54
C ALA A 135 -8.53 27.70 -2.90
N GLU A 136 -7.90 26.88 -3.76
CA GLU A 136 -8.34 26.52 -5.11
C GLU A 136 -8.81 25.06 -5.21
N LEU A 137 -8.63 24.25 -4.16
CA LEU A 137 -9.03 22.85 -4.17
C LEU A 137 -10.56 22.71 -4.05
N THR A 138 -11.18 22.07 -5.03
CA THR A 138 -12.61 21.78 -5.03
C THR A 138 -12.89 20.32 -4.68
N PRO A 139 -14.08 20.00 -4.13
CA PRO A 139 -14.47 18.62 -3.83
C PRO A 139 -14.39 17.65 -5.01
N GLU A 140 -14.72 18.10 -6.23
CA GLU A 140 -14.67 17.28 -7.45
C GLU A 140 -13.27 16.72 -7.71
N LEU A 141 -12.22 17.51 -7.45
CA LEU A 141 -10.82 17.10 -7.62
C LEU A 141 -10.41 16.00 -6.64
N LEU A 142 -11.21 15.77 -5.60
CA LEU A 142 -10.91 14.84 -4.52
C LEU A 142 -11.72 13.54 -4.57
N VAL A 143 -12.62 13.37 -5.53
CA VAL A 143 -13.29 12.08 -5.77
C VAL A 143 -12.26 11.04 -6.21
N ASP A 144 -12.28 9.85 -5.59
CA ASP A 144 -11.30 8.81 -5.89
C ASP A 144 -11.58 8.14 -7.24
N LEU A 145 -10.51 7.69 -7.91
CA LEU A 145 -10.61 6.99 -9.19
C LEU A 145 -11.35 5.66 -9.08
N GLN A 146 -11.15 4.92 -7.98
CA GLN A 146 -11.65 3.56 -7.82
C GLN A 146 -13.17 3.51 -7.78
N SER A 147 -13.80 4.47 -7.10
CA SER A 147 -15.26 4.60 -7.05
C SER A 147 -15.83 5.49 -8.14
N GLY A 148 -15.15 6.59 -8.50
CA GLY A 148 -15.71 7.65 -9.34
C GLY A 148 -17.07 8.19 -8.85
N ASN A 149 -17.40 8.00 -7.56
CA ASN A 149 -18.76 8.17 -7.04
C ASN A 149 -18.94 9.54 -6.40
N TYR A 150 -19.12 10.55 -7.25
CA TYR A 150 -19.36 11.94 -6.81
C TYR A 150 -20.54 12.06 -5.85
N ASP A 151 -21.65 11.36 -6.14
CA ASP A 151 -22.88 11.41 -5.33
C ASP A 151 -22.67 10.86 -3.91
N ARG A 152 -21.74 9.90 -3.74
CA ARG A 152 -21.36 9.37 -2.41
C ARG A 152 -20.38 10.29 -1.68
N GLY A 153 -19.60 11.07 -2.42
CA GLY A 153 -18.72 12.14 -1.93
C GLY A 153 -17.24 11.76 -1.93
N ILE A 154 -16.47 12.39 -1.03
CA ILE A 154 -15.01 12.18 -0.93
C ILE A 154 -14.74 11.05 0.05
N VAL A 155 -14.11 9.97 -0.42
CA VAL A 155 -13.62 8.90 0.45
C VAL A 155 -12.23 9.24 0.99
N ALA A 156 -12.06 9.10 2.31
CA ALA A 156 -10.80 9.40 2.99
C ALA A 156 -10.40 8.29 3.96
N MET A 157 -9.09 8.06 4.02
CA MET A 157 -8.45 6.99 4.79
C MET A 157 -7.97 7.51 6.16
N PRO A 158 -8.17 6.75 7.24
CA PRO A 158 -7.70 7.15 8.56
C PRO A 158 -6.19 6.91 8.71
N TYR A 159 -5.43 7.99 8.92
CA TYR A 159 -4.01 7.95 9.29
C TYR A 159 -3.83 8.43 10.73
N VAL A 160 -2.80 7.92 11.43
CA VAL A 160 -2.45 8.35 12.78
C VAL A 160 -1.31 9.35 12.70
N ARG A 161 -1.56 10.58 13.15
CA ARG A 161 -0.53 11.61 13.27
C ARG A 161 0.35 11.28 14.47
N GLN A 162 1.65 11.10 14.24
CA GLN A 162 2.55 10.55 15.26
C GLN A 162 2.93 11.53 16.39
N SER A 163 2.68 12.83 16.24
CA SER A 163 3.01 13.82 17.28
C SER A 163 2.03 13.80 18.47
N ASP A 164 0.77 13.45 18.23
CA ASP A 164 -0.31 13.49 19.22
C ASP A 164 -1.30 12.32 19.13
N GLU A 165 -1.03 11.35 18.26
CA GLU A 165 -1.80 10.12 18.04
C GLU A 165 -3.25 10.36 17.60
N GLN A 166 -3.56 11.56 17.06
CA GLN A 166 -4.87 11.86 16.50
C GLN A 166 -5.07 11.17 15.14
N THR A 167 -6.31 10.74 14.89
CA THR A 167 -6.70 10.26 13.56
C THR A 167 -7.00 11.43 12.64
N VAL A 168 -6.34 11.46 11.49
CA VAL A 168 -6.57 12.43 10.41
C VAL A 168 -7.06 11.66 9.19
N TYR A 169 -8.15 12.13 8.57
CA TYR A 169 -8.71 11.51 7.37
C TYR A 169 -8.11 12.18 6.13
N ILE A 170 -7.32 11.42 5.36
CA ILE A 170 -6.69 11.93 4.13
C ILE A 170 -7.45 11.38 2.92
N PRO A 171 -7.96 12.24 2.01
CA PRO A 171 -8.64 11.81 0.79
C PRO A 171 -7.80 10.81 -0.02
N GLN A 172 -8.44 9.73 -0.48
CA GLN A 172 -7.76 8.69 -1.26
C GLN A 172 -7.14 9.24 -2.55
N SER A 173 -7.80 10.22 -3.18
CA SER A 173 -7.30 10.95 -4.34
C SER A 173 -5.94 11.61 -4.08
N ILE A 174 -5.74 12.26 -2.93
CA ILE A 174 -4.45 12.85 -2.54
C ILE A 174 -3.39 11.76 -2.37
N ILE A 175 -3.73 10.67 -1.68
CA ILE A 175 -2.82 9.52 -1.45
C ILE A 175 -2.36 8.95 -2.80
N ALA A 176 -3.31 8.63 -3.68
CA ALA A 176 -3.05 7.99 -4.96
C ALA A 176 -2.24 8.87 -5.92
N ASN A 177 -2.53 10.18 -5.98
CA ASN A 177 -1.85 11.07 -6.94
C ASN A 177 -0.46 11.52 -6.48
N LEU A 178 -0.26 11.76 -5.18
CA LEU A 178 0.96 12.41 -4.69
C LEU A 178 1.97 11.45 -4.08
N TYR A 179 1.49 10.39 -3.41
CA TYR A 179 2.36 9.48 -2.65
C TYR A 179 2.64 8.17 -3.37
N VAL A 180 1.73 7.72 -4.24
CA VAL A 180 1.86 6.48 -5.01
C VAL A 180 2.26 5.32 -4.07
N SER A 181 3.23 4.48 -4.45
CA SER A 181 3.76 3.42 -3.60
C SER A 181 4.78 3.87 -2.55
N ASN A 182 5.19 5.15 -2.51
CA ASN A 182 6.29 5.59 -1.66
C ASN A 182 5.91 5.54 -0.16
N GLY A 183 6.76 4.92 0.65
CA GLY A 183 6.57 4.79 2.09
C GLY A 183 5.65 3.63 2.50
N MET A 184 5.19 2.82 1.54
CA MET A 184 4.51 1.55 1.83
C MET A 184 5.53 0.54 2.37
N SER A 185 5.08 -0.33 3.29
CA SER A 185 5.94 -1.42 3.75
C SER A 185 5.17 -2.57 4.37
N ALA A 186 5.69 -3.78 4.18
CA ALA A 186 5.32 -4.98 4.93
C ALA A 186 6.55 -5.60 5.60
N GLY A 187 6.31 -6.32 6.70
CA GLY A 187 7.39 -6.95 7.47
C GLY A 187 6.88 -8.01 8.43
N ASN A 188 7.82 -8.71 9.06
CA ASN A 188 7.49 -9.77 10.02
C ASN A 188 6.82 -9.23 11.29
N THR A 189 7.17 -8.00 11.67
CA THR A 189 6.63 -7.26 12.82
C THR A 189 6.20 -5.85 12.40
N LYS A 190 5.41 -5.20 13.26
CA LYS A 190 4.99 -3.81 13.09
C LYS A 190 6.18 -2.85 12.97
N PHE A 191 7.22 -3.04 13.78
CA PHE A 191 8.37 -2.13 13.81
C PHE A 191 9.33 -2.40 12.66
N GLU A 192 9.55 -3.65 12.26
CA GLU A 192 10.33 -3.98 11.06
C GLU A 192 9.75 -3.28 9.83
N ALA A 193 8.43 -3.38 9.62
CA ALA A 193 7.74 -2.72 8.52
C ALA A 193 7.85 -1.19 8.60
N ARG A 194 7.63 -0.61 9.79
CA ARG A 194 7.73 0.85 9.98
C ARG A 194 9.14 1.39 9.73
N VAL A 195 10.17 0.69 10.19
CA VAL A 195 11.57 1.09 9.94
C VAL A 195 11.86 1.07 8.44
N GLN A 196 11.42 0.02 7.73
CA GLN A 196 11.59 -0.06 6.28
C GLN A 196 10.84 1.08 5.55
N GLY A 197 9.57 1.31 5.86
CA GLY A 197 8.77 2.38 5.22
C GLY A 197 9.35 3.78 5.47
N LEU A 198 9.77 4.09 6.71
CA LEU A 198 10.43 5.37 7.01
C LEU A 198 11.78 5.51 6.30
N SER A 199 12.54 4.42 6.19
CA SER A 199 13.82 4.42 5.46
C SER A 199 13.59 4.68 3.97
N GLU A 200 12.50 4.17 3.41
CA GLU A 200 12.13 4.43 2.02
C GLU A 200 11.80 5.90 1.77
N VAL A 201 10.98 6.52 2.64
CA VAL A 201 10.68 7.95 2.57
C VAL A 201 11.96 8.79 2.55
N LEU A 202 12.98 8.40 3.34
CA LEU A 202 14.28 9.09 3.36
C LEU A 202 15.14 8.82 2.13
N SER A 203 14.93 7.70 1.43
CA SER A 203 15.75 7.29 0.27
C SER A 203 15.33 7.94 -1.04
N VAL A 204 14.11 8.50 -1.08
CA VAL A 204 13.53 9.18 -2.25
C VAL A 204 13.75 10.69 -2.20
N MET A 205 14.16 11.24 -1.04
CA MET A 205 14.66 12.62 -0.91
C MET A 205 16.03 12.79 -1.57
#